data_AF-A0A523ZDJ3-F1
#
_entry.id   AF-A0A523ZDJ3-F1
#
_cell.length_a   1.000
_cell.length_b   1.000
_cell.length_c   1.000
_cell.angle_alpha   90.00
_cell.angle_beta   90.00
_cell.angle_gamma   90.00
#
_symmetry.space_group_name_H-M   'P 1'
#
loop_
_entity.id
_entity.type
_entity.pdbx_description
1 polymer ?
#
loop_
_entity_poly.entity_id
_entity_poly.type
_entity_poly.pdbx_seq_one_letter_code
_entity_poly.pdbx_strand_id
1 'polypeptide(L)'
;DEVEVADTAHTTIVISVPGAGDEVQVMKAGILEIADILVVNKADQPRADVTARQLAAFLNLSRDEGWEVPVLQTVALKGQGVAELADAIDRHRAFLETSGRLEEARRHRARRQLLALAQEELLARVLASAEADGQVERLVEAIARREMDPHTAAERLIEAAE
;
A
#
# COMPACT_ATOMS: atom_id res chain seq x y z
N ASP A 1 0.19 6.24 2.75
CA ASP A 1 1.48 5.90 2.11
C ASP A 1 1.20 5.24 0.76
N GLU A 2 2.07 5.40 -0.24
CA GLU A 2 1.93 4.77 -1.56
C GLU A 2 1.82 3.24 -1.46
N VAL A 3 2.51 2.65 -0.49
CA VAL A 3 2.42 1.20 -0.21
C VAL A 3 1.02 0.81 0.28
N GLU A 4 0.34 1.65 1.08
CA GLU A 4 -1.04 1.40 1.53
C GLU A 4 -2.06 1.48 0.38
N VAL A 5 -1.81 2.34 -0.62
CA VAL A 5 -2.66 2.46 -1.81
C VAL A 5 -2.58 1.18 -2.64
N ALA A 6 -1.36 0.71 -2.90
CA ALA A 6 -1.12 -0.54 -3.60
C ALA A 6 -1.78 -1.74 -2.91
N ASP A 7 -1.78 -1.70 -1.58
CA ASP A 7 -2.28 -2.77 -0.75
C ASP A 7 -3.81 -2.90 -0.73
N THR A 8 -4.49 -1.79 -0.96
CA THR A 8 -5.95 -1.70 -0.97
C THR A 8 -6.54 -1.90 -2.37
N ALA A 9 -5.85 -1.41 -3.40
CA ALA A 9 -6.32 -1.48 -4.77
C ALA A 9 -6.18 -2.89 -5.38
N HIS A 10 -6.97 -3.17 -6.42
CA HIS A 10 -6.73 -4.32 -7.29
C HIS A 10 -5.78 -3.95 -8.44
N THR A 11 -5.87 -2.71 -8.91
CA THR A 11 -5.04 -2.18 -9.99
C THR A 11 -4.56 -0.80 -9.54
N THR A 12 -3.25 -0.62 -9.48
CA THR A 12 -2.60 0.64 -9.10
C THR A 12 -2.10 1.34 -10.34
N ILE A 13 -2.52 2.59 -10.51
CA ILE A 13 -2.18 3.41 -11.68
C ILE A 13 -1.31 4.56 -11.20
N VAL A 14 -0.10 4.66 -11.74
CA VAL A 14 0.81 5.77 -11.44
C VAL A 14 0.82 6.74 -12.62
N ILE A 15 0.49 8.00 -12.34
CA ILE A 15 0.35 9.05 -13.34
C ILE A 15 1.52 10.04 -13.21
N SER A 16 2.23 10.27 -14.31
CA SER A 16 3.28 11.28 -14.45
C SER A 16 2.91 12.32 -15.50
N VAL A 17 3.59 13.46 -15.49
CA VAL A 17 3.40 14.58 -16.43
C VAL A 17 4.76 14.96 -17.02
N PRO A 18 4.85 15.23 -18.34
CA PRO A 18 6.13 15.57 -18.98
C PRO A 18 6.72 16.89 -18.46
N GLY A 19 8.04 16.94 -18.37
CA GLY A 19 8.79 18.16 -18.05
C GLY A 19 8.71 18.59 -16.58
N ALA A 20 8.27 17.73 -15.66
CA ALA A 20 8.15 18.04 -14.24
C ALA A 20 9.51 18.18 -13.53
N GLY A 21 10.63 17.93 -14.23
CA GLY A 21 11.99 18.23 -13.76
C GLY A 21 12.56 17.24 -12.75
N ASP A 22 11.74 16.33 -12.23
CA ASP A 22 12.11 15.36 -11.19
C ASP A 22 11.59 13.94 -11.49
N GLU A 23 11.22 13.67 -12.75
CA GLU A 23 10.64 12.39 -13.19
C GLU A 23 11.52 11.21 -12.78
N VAL A 24 12.84 11.28 -12.98
CA VAL A 24 13.76 10.18 -12.68
C VAL A 24 14.06 10.04 -11.16
N GLN A 25 13.79 11.06 -10.33
CA GLN A 25 14.16 11.06 -8.91
C GLN A 25 12.97 10.76 -7.99
N VAL A 26 11.76 11.22 -8.33
CA VAL A 26 10.49 10.81 -7.71
C VAL A 26 10.18 9.34 -8.02
N MET A 27 10.63 8.83 -9.17
CA MET A 27 10.40 7.44 -9.62
C MET A 27 11.37 6.40 -9.04
N LYS A 28 12.35 6.81 -8.23
CA LYS A 28 13.39 5.91 -7.67
C LYS A 28 13.05 5.30 -6.32
N ALA A 29 11.92 5.65 -5.71
CA ALA A 29 11.56 5.18 -4.37
C ALA A 29 10.26 4.38 -4.42
N GLY A 30 10.30 3.09 -4.78
CA GLY A 30 9.20 2.11 -4.59
C GLY A 30 7.89 2.33 -5.37
N ILE A 31 7.57 3.55 -5.82
CA ILE A 31 6.29 3.89 -6.46
C ILE A 31 6.12 3.21 -7.83
N LEU A 32 7.21 3.03 -8.58
CA LEU A 32 7.14 2.28 -9.83
C LEU A 32 7.01 0.76 -9.60
N GLU A 33 7.45 0.27 -8.44
CA GLU A 33 7.38 -1.16 -8.10
C GLU A 33 5.95 -1.59 -7.79
N ILE A 34 5.10 -0.65 -7.38
CA ILE A 34 3.68 -0.89 -7.10
C ILE A 34 2.75 -0.61 -8.30
N ALA A 35 3.30 -0.18 -9.45
CA ALA A 35 2.48 0.26 -10.57
C ALA A 35 2.06 -0.93 -11.45
N ASP A 36 0.75 -1.18 -11.55
CA ASP A 36 0.19 -2.15 -12.50
C ASP A 36 -0.02 -1.52 -13.89
N ILE A 37 -0.19 -0.19 -13.94
CA ILE A 37 -0.30 0.63 -15.15
C ILE A 37 0.42 1.96 -14.93
N LEU A 38 1.22 2.38 -15.92
CA LEU A 38 1.83 3.69 -15.95
C LEU A 38 1.15 4.60 -16.96
N VAL A 39 0.92 5.85 -16.59
CA VAL A 39 0.28 6.85 -17.46
C VAL A 39 1.12 8.12 -17.51
N VAL A 40 1.43 8.60 -18.71
CA VAL A 40 1.97 9.93 -18.97
C VAL A 40 0.82 10.84 -19.40
N ASN A 41 0.31 11.64 -18.47
CA ASN A 41 -0.77 12.58 -18.71
C ASN A 41 -0.25 13.94 -19.21
N LYS A 42 -1.08 14.69 -19.93
CA LYS A 42 -0.69 15.87 -20.72
C LYS A 42 0.28 15.50 -21.85
N ALA A 43 -0.04 14.41 -22.55
CA ALA A 43 0.75 13.94 -23.69
C ALA A 43 0.80 14.92 -24.87
N ASP A 44 0.01 16.00 -24.83
CA ASP A 44 0.09 17.13 -25.75
C ASP A 44 1.22 18.12 -25.42
N GLN A 45 1.95 17.91 -24.31
CA GLN A 45 3.14 18.70 -23.97
C GLN A 45 4.41 18.18 -24.66
N PRO A 46 5.38 19.06 -24.94
CA PRO A 46 6.69 18.63 -25.41
C PRO A 46 7.32 17.60 -24.49
N ARG A 47 8.06 16.64 -25.06
CA ARG A 47 8.77 15.55 -24.36
C ARG A 47 7.90 14.44 -23.76
N ALA A 48 6.59 14.42 -23.98
CA ALA A 48 5.73 13.32 -23.53
C ALA A 48 6.25 11.93 -23.97
N ASP A 49 6.68 11.81 -25.22
CA ASP A 49 7.25 10.56 -25.75
C ASP A 49 8.57 10.18 -25.10
N VAL A 50 9.36 11.18 -24.67
CA VAL A 50 10.63 10.95 -23.97
C VAL A 50 10.34 10.38 -22.59
N THR A 51 9.42 10.98 -21.83
CA THR A 51 8.99 10.49 -20.51
C THR A 51 8.42 9.07 -20.60
N ALA A 52 7.56 8.79 -21.60
CA ALA A 52 6.99 7.46 -21.80
C ALA A 52 8.06 6.39 -22.07
N ARG A 53 9.06 6.71 -22.91
CA ARG A 53 10.19 5.80 -23.19
C ARG A 53 11.07 5.57 -21.97
N GLN A 54 11.32 6.61 -21.16
CA GLN A 54 12.09 6.50 -19.93
C GLN A 54 11.39 5.56 -18.94
N LEU A 55 10.09 5.74 -18.72
CA LEU A 55 9.28 4.84 -17.88
C LEU A 55 9.32 3.39 -18.37
N ALA A 56 9.13 3.17 -19.67
CA ALA A 56 9.20 1.83 -20.25
C ALA A 56 10.59 1.19 -20.10
N ALA A 57 11.67 1.98 -20.16
CA ALA A 57 13.02 1.48 -19.95
C ALA A 57 13.27 1.05 -18.49
N PHE A 58 12.70 1.75 -17.51
CA PHE A 58 12.78 1.35 -16.10
C PHE A 58 12.10 0.01 -15.82
N LEU A 59 10.91 -0.21 -16.38
CA LEU A 59 10.18 -1.47 -16.22
C LEU A 59 10.92 -2.69 -16.79
N ASN A 60 11.69 -2.50 -17.87
CA ASN A 60 12.46 -3.58 -18.48
C ASN A 60 13.59 -4.14 -17.58
N LEU A 61 13.94 -3.43 -16.50
CA LEU A 61 14.99 -3.81 -15.55
C LEU A 61 14.43 -4.55 -14.31
N SER A 62 13.14 -4.38 -14.01
CA SER A 62 12.45 -5.03 -12.89
C SER A 62 11.44 -6.01 -13.46
N ARG A 63 11.85 -7.26 -13.66
CA ARG A 63 10.93 -8.33 -14.06
C ARG A 63 10.55 -9.16 -12.85
N ASP A 64 9.26 -9.21 -12.53
CA ASP A 64 8.68 -10.39 -11.93
C ASP A 64 7.19 -10.61 -12.33
N GLU A 65 6.84 -11.89 -12.45
CA GLU A 65 5.48 -12.45 -12.32
C GLU A 65 4.37 -12.06 -13.34
N GLY A 66 4.63 -12.22 -14.64
CA GLY A 66 3.58 -12.57 -15.62
C GLY A 66 2.66 -11.45 -16.12
N TRP A 67 2.68 -10.25 -15.52
CA TRP A 67 2.01 -9.06 -16.05
C TRP A 67 3.03 -8.08 -16.65
N GLU A 68 2.82 -7.69 -17.90
CA GLU A 68 3.62 -6.65 -18.55
C GLU A 68 2.94 -5.29 -18.31
N VAL A 69 3.51 -4.49 -17.40
CA VAL A 69 2.99 -3.18 -17.02
C VAL A 69 2.97 -2.25 -18.24
N PRO A 70 1.79 -1.83 -18.73
CA PRO A 70 1.70 -0.96 -19.90
C PRO A 70 2.04 0.49 -19.52
N VAL A 71 2.71 1.20 -20.44
CA VAL A 71 2.92 2.65 -20.36
C VAL A 71 2.03 3.33 -21.38
N LEU A 72 1.03 4.07 -20.90
CA LEU A 72 0.03 4.75 -21.73
C LEU A 72 0.24 6.27 -21.71
N GLN A 73 -0.27 6.95 -22.74
CA GLN A 73 -0.25 8.41 -22.84
C GLN A 73 -1.69 8.93 -22.86
N THR A 74 -1.97 9.97 -22.07
CA THR A 74 -3.31 10.57 -22.00
C THR A 74 -3.26 12.09 -22.13
N VAL A 75 -4.36 12.67 -22.63
CA VAL A 75 -4.66 14.09 -22.47
C VAL A 75 -6.01 14.19 -21.78
N ALA A 76 -5.99 14.15 -20.45
CA ALA A 76 -7.21 14.03 -19.63
C ALA A 76 -8.25 15.11 -19.96
N LEU A 77 -7.83 16.36 -20.17
CA LEU A 77 -8.74 17.47 -20.50
C LEU A 77 -9.41 17.34 -21.88
N LYS A 78 -8.86 16.52 -22.77
CA LYS A 78 -9.41 16.23 -24.10
C LYS A 78 -10.04 14.82 -24.18
N GLY A 79 -10.02 14.06 -23.10
CA GLY A 79 -10.48 12.67 -23.06
C GLY A 79 -9.64 11.68 -23.88
N GLN A 80 -8.47 12.08 -24.39
CA GLN A 80 -7.63 11.22 -25.23
C GLN A 80 -6.85 10.21 -24.39
N GLY A 81 -6.77 8.96 -24.83
CA GLY A 81 -6.08 7.88 -24.12
C GLY A 81 -6.89 7.26 -22.96
N VAL A 82 -8.08 7.81 -22.65
CA VAL A 82 -8.89 7.37 -21.51
C VAL A 82 -9.56 6.03 -21.78
N ALA A 83 -10.00 5.77 -23.01
CA ALA A 83 -10.57 4.48 -23.39
C ALA A 83 -9.51 3.37 -23.32
N GLU A 84 -8.32 3.65 -23.83
CA GLU A 84 -7.18 2.73 -23.81
C GLU A 84 -6.71 2.43 -22.38
N LEU A 85 -6.80 3.42 -21.48
CA LEU A 85 -6.57 3.24 -20.06
C LEU A 85 -7.63 2.33 -19.41
N ALA A 86 -8.92 2.55 -19.72
CA ALA A 86 -9.99 1.68 -19.25
C ALA A 86 -9.78 0.22 -19.70
N ASP A 87 -9.46 0.02 -20.98
CA ASP A 87 -9.15 -1.31 -21.52
C ASP A 87 -7.96 -1.96 -20.81
N ALA A 88 -6.94 -1.17 -20.43
CA ALA A 88 -5.79 -1.68 -19.70
C ALA A 88 -6.15 -2.12 -18.27
N ILE A 89 -7.05 -1.39 -17.60
CA ILE A 89 -7.59 -1.76 -16.28
C ILE A 89 -8.33 -3.10 -16.38
N ASP A 90 -9.18 -3.25 -17.41
CA ASP A 90 -9.94 -4.48 -17.63
C ASP A 90 -9.02 -5.67 -17.94
N ARG A 91 -7.98 -5.48 -18.75
CA ARG A 91 -6.96 -6.51 -18.99
C ARG A 91 -6.23 -6.91 -17.72
N HIS A 92 -5.85 -5.95 -16.88
CA HIS A 92 -5.19 -6.26 -15.61
C HIS A 92 -6.12 -7.04 -14.69
N ARG A 93 -7.40 -6.65 -14.62
CA ARG A 93 -8.40 -7.39 -13.84
C ARG A 93 -8.54 -8.83 -14.31
N ALA A 94 -8.63 -9.06 -15.62
CA ALA A 94 -8.69 -10.40 -16.20
C ALA A 94 -7.41 -11.21 -15.91
N PHE A 95 -6.24 -10.57 -15.95
CA PHE A 95 -4.98 -11.19 -15.55
C PHE A 95 -5.01 -11.65 -14.09
N LEU A 96 -5.46 -10.80 -13.15
CA LEU A 96 -5.55 -11.18 -11.73
C LEU A 96 -6.49 -12.35 -11.48
N GLU A 97 -7.60 -12.43 -12.23
CA GLU A 97 -8.57 -13.52 -12.13
C GLU A 97 -8.00 -14.83 -12.68
N THR A 98 -7.40 -14.79 -13.86
CA THR A 98 -6.85 -15.98 -14.55
C THR A 98 -5.56 -16.50 -13.93
N SER A 99 -4.74 -15.63 -13.33
CA SER A 99 -3.52 -16.00 -12.61
C SER A 99 -3.78 -16.47 -11.17
N GLY A 100 -4.99 -16.29 -10.64
CA GLY A 100 -5.33 -16.59 -9.25
C GLY A 100 -4.83 -15.56 -8.23
N ARG A 101 -4.07 -14.53 -8.66
CA ARG A 101 -3.56 -13.46 -7.79
C ARG A 101 -4.67 -12.66 -7.12
N LEU A 102 -5.85 -12.57 -7.74
CA LEU A 102 -7.00 -11.92 -7.13
C LEU A 102 -7.44 -12.62 -5.83
N GLU A 103 -7.52 -13.95 -5.86
CA GLU A 103 -7.92 -14.75 -4.70
C GLU A 103 -6.85 -14.76 -3.61
N GLU A 104 -5.58 -14.77 -4.00
CA GLU A 104 -4.46 -14.61 -3.07
C GLU A 104 -4.49 -13.25 -2.37
N ALA A 105 -4.65 -12.16 -3.12
CA ALA A 105 -4.76 -10.81 -2.57
C ALA A 105 -5.98 -10.68 -1.64
N ARG A 106 -7.13 -11.25 -2.02
CA ARG A 106 -8.33 -11.31 -1.15
C ARG A 106 -8.06 -12.03 0.15
N ARG A 107 -7.41 -13.20 0.10
CA ARG A 107 -7.06 -13.98 1.29
C ARG A 107 -6.09 -13.21 2.19
N HIS A 108 -5.09 -12.56 1.59
CA HIS A 108 -4.12 -11.76 2.33
C HIS A 108 -4.79 -10.59 3.05
N ARG A 109 -5.65 -9.82 2.35
CA ARG A 109 -6.44 -8.74 2.95
C ARG A 109 -7.35 -9.23 4.07
N ALA A 110 -8.10 -10.32 3.83
CA ALA A 110 -8.98 -10.91 4.84
C ALA A 110 -8.21 -11.33 6.10
N ARG A 111 -7.02 -11.95 5.94
CA ARG A 111 -6.14 -12.32 7.04
C ARG A 111 -5.71 -11.09 7.85
N ARG A 112 -5.22 -10.04 7.19
CA ARG A 112 -4.79 -8.82 7.88
C ARG A 112 -5.93 -8.13 8.61
N GLN A 113 -7.08 -8.01 7.96
CA GLN A 113 -8.26 -7.42 8.56
C GLN A 113 -8.69 -8.20 9.82
N LEU A 114 -8.73 -9.54 9.73
CA LEU A 114 -9.04 -10.38 10.89
C LEU A 114 -8.05 -10.16 12.04
N LEU A 115 -6.75 -10.16 11.75
CA LEU A 115 -5.73 -9.97 12.78
C LEU A 115 -5.77 -8.57 13.40
N ALA A 116 -6.00 -7.53 12.60
CA ALA A 116 -6.13 -6.16 13.09
C ALA A 116 -7.33 -6.02 14.04
N LEU A 117 -8.50 -6.53 13.64
CA LEU A 117 -9.70 -6.53 14.48
C LEU A 117 -9.51 -7.35 15.75
N ALA A 118 -8.84 -8.51 15.66
CA ALA A 118 -8.56 -9.33 16.83
C ALA A 118 -7.58 -8.63 17.81
N GLN A 119 -6.56 -7.93 17.30
CA GLN A 119 -5.63 -7.15 18.12
C GLN A 119 -6.33 -5.99 18.82
N GLU A 120 -7.16 -5.24 18.10
CA GLU A 120 -7.94 -4.13 18.65
C GLU A 120 -8.87 -4.61 19.77
N GLU A 121 -9.63 -5.67 19.52
CA GLU A 121 -10.55 -6.26 20.50
C GLU A 121 -9.82 -6.82 21.72
N LEU A 122 -8.71 -7.53 21.52
CA LEU A 122 -7.91 -8.07 22.62
C LEU A 122 -7.35 -6.95 23.50
N LEU A 123 -6.75 -5.93 22.89
CA LEU A 123 -6.20 -4.79 23.61
C LEU A 123 -7.29 -4.05 24.40
N ALA A 124 -8.46 -3.81 23.78
CA ALA A 124 -9.58 -3.15 24.43
C ALA A 124 -10.04 -3.93 25.68
N ARG A 125 -10.12 -5.26 25.59
CA ARG A 125 -10.49 -6.13 26.73
C ARG A 125 -9.46 -6.08 27.86
N VAL A 126 -8.17 -6.22 27.52
CA VAL A 126 -7.07 -6.19 28.50
C VAL A 126 -7.07 -4.88 29.26
N LEU A 127 -7.16 -3.76 28.55
CA LEU A 127 -7.16 -2.43 29.17
C LEU A 127 -8.41 -2.21 30.03
N ALA A 128 -9.60 -2.55 29.52
CA ALA A 128 -10.84 -2.39 30.27
C ALA A 128 -10.84 -3.20 31.59
N SER A 129 -10.33 -4.43 31.57
CA SER A 129 -10.20 -5.25 32.78
C SER A 129 -9.18 -4.66 33.75
N ALA A 130 -8.01 -4.26 33.26
CA ALA A 130 -6.94 -3.72 34.10
C ALA A 130 -7.30 -2.36 34.72
N GLU A 131 -8.06 -1.52 34.02
CA GLU A 131 -8.60 -0.27 34.55
C GLU A 131 -9.65 -0.54 35.64
N ALA A 132 -10.57 -1.48 35.41
CA ALA A 132 -11.61 -1.83 36.39
C ALA A 132 -11.02 -2.29 37.74
N ASP A 133 -9.92 -3.04 37.70
CA ASP A 133 -9.24 -3.56 38.88
C ASP A 133 -8.14 -2.62 39.44
N GLY A 134 -7.97 -1.43 38.86
CA GLY A 134 -6.95 -0.43 39.22
C GLY A 134 -5.51 -0.94 39.07
N GLN A 135 -5.31 -1.94 38.20
CA GLN A 135 -4.00 -2.55 37.96
C GLN A 135 -3.08 -1.62 37.18
N VAL A 136 -3.64 -0.86 36.23
CA VAL A 136 -2.89 0.12 35.42
C VAL A 136 -2.17 1.12 36.33
N GLU A 137 -2.89 1.76 37.25
CA GLU A 137 -2.31 2.71 38.20
C GLU A 137 -1.22 2.08 39.08
N ARG A 138 -1.45 0.85 39.58
CA ARG A 138 -0.45 0.14 40.41
C ARG A 138 0.84 -0.12 39.64
N LEU A 139 0.74 -0.57 38.38
CA LEU A 139 1.91 -0.84 37.54
C LEU A 139 2.64 0.46 37.16
N VAL A 140 1.90 1.51 36.81
CA VAL A 140 2.48 2.83 36.50
C VAL A 140 3.23 3.39 37.71
N GLU A 141 2.68 3.24 38.93
CA GLU A 141 3.35 3.69 40.15
C GLU A 141 4.63 2.90 40.44
N ALA A 142 4.62 1.58 40.26
CA ALA A 142 5.81 0.73 40.42
C ALA A 142 6.92 1.11 39.40
N ILE A 143 6.55 1.41 38.15
CA ILE A 143 7.50 1.91 37.14
C ILE A 143 8.06 3.27 37.55
N ALA A 144 7.21 4.20 37.98
CA ALA A 144 7.62 5.55 38.38
C ALA A 144 8.61 5.51 39.56
N ARG A 145 8.43 4.56 40.48
CA ARG A 145 9.34 4.30 41.61
C ARG A 145 10.59 3.50 41.23
N ARG A 146 10.72 3.06 39.97
CA ARG A 146 11.79 2.17 39.46
C ARG A 146 11.87 0.82 40.17
N GLU A 147 10.74 0.34 40.69
CA GLU A 147 10.60 -0.97 41.32
C GLU A 147 10.34 -2.08 40.28
N MET A 148 9.91 -1.69 39.07
CA MET A 148 9.65 -2.57 37.95
C MET A 148 9.99 -1.84 36.63
N ASP A 149 10.51 -2.56 35.65
CA ASP A 149 10.71 -2.01 34.32
C ASP A 149 9.42 -2.09 33.47
N PRO A 150 9.26 -1.21 32.45
CA PRO A 150 8.06 -1.18 31.63
C PRO A 150 7.74 -2.48 30.88
N HIS A 151 8.74 -3.29 30.54
CA HIS A 151 8.52 -4.52 29.78
C HIS A 151 7.88 -5.58 30.67
N THR A 152 8.45 -5.81 31.85
CA THR A 152 7.86 -6.71 32.87
C THR A 152 6.45 -6.25 33.28
N ALA A 153 6.22 -4.94 33.40
CA ALA A 153 4.89 -4.41 33.72
C ALA A 153 3.86 -4.69 32.61
N ALA A 154 4.26 -4.57 31.34
CA ALA A 154 3.40 -4.89 30.20
C ALA A 154 3.06 -6.39 30.14
N GLU A 155 4.02 -7.28 30.39
CA GLU A 155 3.77 -8.73 30.48
C GLU A 155 2.73 -9.05 31.56
N ARG A 156 2.89 -8.48 32.77
CA ARG A 156 1.92 -8.66 33.87
C ARG A 156 0.53 -8.10 33.56
N LEU A 157 0.46 -7.02 32.79
CA LEU A 157 -0.80 -6.44 32.35
C LEU A 157 -1.55 -7.40 31.42
N ILE A 158 -0.82 -8.09 30.54
CA ILE A 158 -1.37 -9.07 29.59
C ILE A 158 -1.77 -10.36 30.30
N GLU A 159 -0.91 -10.93 31.16
CA GLU A 159 -1.18 -12.17 31.89
C GLU A 159 -2.41 -12.08 32.80
N ALA A 160 -2.68 -10.91 33.38
CA ALA A 160 -3.82 -10.71 34.27
C ALA A 160 -5.17 -10.64 33.54
N ALA A 161 -5.16 -10.53 32.21
CA ALA A 161 -6.36 -10.46 31.38
C ALA A 161 -6.75 -11.81 30.75
N GLU A 162 -5.94 -12.87 30.95
CA GLU A 162 -6.25 -14.27 30.61
C GLU A 162 -7.18 -14.94 31.65
#